data_AF-A0A376LA78-F1
#
_entry.id   AF-A0A376LA78-F1
#
_cell.length_a   1.000
_cell.length_b   1.000
_cell.length_c   1.000
_cell.angle_alpha   90.00
_cell.angle_beta   90.00
_cell.angle_gamma   90.00
#
_symmetry.space_group_name_H-M   'P 1'
#
loop_
_entity.id
_entity.type
_entity.pdbx_description
1 polymer ?
#
loop_
_entity_poly.entity_id
_entity_poly.type
_entity_poly.pdbx_seq_one_letter_code
_entity_poly.pdbx_strand_id
1 'polypeptide(L)'
;MVVISAYFSGSETGMMTLNRYRLRHMAKQGNRSAKRVEKLLRKPDRLISLVLIGNNLVNILASALGTIVGMRLYGDAGVAIATGVLTFVVLVFAEVLPKTIAALYPEKVAYPSSFLLAPLQILMMPLVWLLNAITRMLMRMMGIKTDIVG
;
A
#
# COMPACT_ATOMS: atom_id res chain seq x y z
N MET A 1 7.37 11.89 2.48
CA MET A 1 7.28 10.47 2.89
C MET A 1 5.92 10.15 3.51
N VAL A 2 5.54 10.76 4.63
CA VAL A 2 4.26 10.53 5.33
C VAL A 2 3.02 10.59 4.41
N VAL A 3 2.90 11.62 3.56
CA VAL A 3 1.75 11.78 2.63
C VAL A 3 1.65 10.65 1.61
N ILE A 4 2.79 10.13 1.15
CA ILE A 4 2.83 9.04 0.17
C ILE A 4 2.40 7.74 0.85
N SER A 5 2.98 7.42 2.01
CA SER A 5 2.56 6.26 2.81
C SER A 5 1.07 6.33 3.18
N ALA A 6 0.58 7.50 3.61
CA ALA A 6 -0.83 7.76 3.89
C ALA A 6 -1.74 7.42 2.70
N TYR A 7 -1.36 7.89 1.51
CA TYR A 7 -2.10 7.66 0.29
C TYR A 7 -2.13 6.17 -0.10
N PHE A 8 -0.99 5.49 -0.06
CA PHE A 8 -0.89 4.07 -0.41
C PHE A 8 -1.70 3.18 0.54
N SER A 9 -1.49 3.38 1.84
CA SER A 9 -2.16 2.68 2.93
C SER A 9 -3.69 2.90 2.93
N GLY A 10 -4.13 4.16 2.76
CA GLY A 10 -5.54 4.50 2.63
C GLY A 10 -6.17 3.91 1.35
N SER A 11 -5.47 3.95 0.23
CA SER A 11 -5.99 3.41 -1.03
C SER A 11 -6.18 1.89 -1.00
N GLU A 12 -5.26 1.15 -0.38
CA GLU A 12 -5.42 -0.29 -0.14
C GLU A 12 -6.67 -0.57 0.70
N THR A 13 -6.78 0.09 1.85
CA THR A 13 -7.91 -0.14 2.77
C THR A 13 -9.23 0.20 2.09
N GLY A 14 -9.30 1.32 1.37
CA GLY A 14 -10.50 1.70 0.60
C GLY A 14 -10.84 0.70 -0.51
N MET A 15 -9.84 0.14 -1.19
CA MET A 15 -10.06 -0.89 -2.21
C MET A 15 -10.52 -2.24 -1.64
N MET A 16 -10.03 -2.61 -0.46
CA MET A 16 -10.35 -3.88 0.19
C MET A 16 -11.70 -3.85 0.92
N THR A 17 -12.12 -2.68 1.42
CA THR A 17 -13.40 -2.49 2.12
C THR A 17 -14.58 -2.17 1.17
N LEU A 18 -14.31 -1.95 -0.12
CA LEU A 18 -15.35 -1.74 -1.14
C LEU A 18 -16.30 -2.94 -1.28
N ASN A 19 -17.61 -2.67 -1.30
CA ASN A 19 -18.62 -3.67 -1.61
C ASN A 19 -18.50 -4.15 -3.08
N ARG A 20 -18.07 -5.40 -3.26
CA ARG A 20 -17.83 -6.03 -4.57
C ARG A 20 -19.06 -6.08 -5.46
N TYR A 21 -20.25 -6.29 -4.87
CA TYR A 21 -21.51 -6.35 -5.62
C TYR A 21 -21.86 -4.98 -6.22
N ARG A 22 -21.85 -3.93 -5.38
CA ARG A 22 -22.14 -2.56 -5.79
C ARG A 22 -21.13 -2.04 -6.82
N LEU A 23 -19.85 -2.37 -6.63
CA LEU A 23 -18.78 -2.04 -7.58
C LEU A 23 -19.04 -2.63 -8.97
N ARG A 24 -19.34 -3.93 -9.05
CA ARG A 24 -19.66 -4.61 -10.31
C ARG A 24 -20.91 -4.03 -10.97
N HIS A 25 -21.93 -3.70 -10.18
CA HIS A 25 -23.14 -3.06 -10.67
C HIS A 25 -22.85 -1.70 -11.30
N MET A 26 -22.11 -0.83 -10.61
CA MET A 26 -21.71 0.48 -11.14
C MET A 26 -20.79 0.36 -12.38
N ALA A 27 -19.91 -0.64 -12.40
CA ALA A 27 -19.08 -0.91 -13.57
C ALA A 27 -19.92 -1.32 -14.79
N LYS A 28 -20.94 -2.16 -14.61
CA LYS A 28 -21.92 -2.54 -15.65
C LYS A 28 -22.74 -1.35 -16.15
N GLN A 29 -23.08 -0.41 -15.27
CA GLN A 29 -23.77 0.85 -15.62
C GLN A 29 -22.88 1.86 -16.37
N GLY A 30 -21.62 1.53 -16.66
CA GLY A 30 -20.74 2.36 -17.48
C GLY A 30 -19.81 3.30 -16.71
N ASN A 31 -19.82 3.27 -15.37
CA ASN A 31 -18.91 4.10 -14.57
C ASN A 31 -17.44 3.68 -14.81
N ARG A 32 -16.66 4.58 -15.42
CA ARG A 32 -15.25 4.34 -15.79
C ARG A 32 -14.34 4.13 -14.58
N SER A 33 -14.60 4.80 -13.46
CA SER A 33 -13.83 4.62 -12.22
C SER A 33 -14.14 3.28 -11.58
N ALA A 34 -15.42 2.89 -11.52
CA ALA A 34 -15.83 1.57 -11.04
C ALA A 34 -15.19 0.44 -11.88
N LYS A 35 -15.15 0.56 -13.22
CA LYS A 35 -14.47 -0.41 -14.10
C LYS A 35 -12.98 -0.55 -13.80
N ARG A 36 -12.27 0.56 -13.57
CA ARG A 36 -10.83 0.54 -13.23
C ARG A 36 -10.58 -0.15 -11.90
N VAL A 37 -11.34 0.24 -10.89
CA VAL A 37 -11.29 -0.34 -9.54
C VAL A 37 -11.62 -1.84 -9.58
N GLU A 38 -12.64 -2.24 -10.33
CA GLU A 38 -12.97 -3.65 -10.55
C GLU A 38 -11.81 -4.41 -11.20
N LYS A 39 -11.18 -3.84 -12.23
CA LYS A 39 -10.02 -4.46 -12.91
C LYS A 39 -8.82 -4.62 -11.97
N LEU A 40 -8.52 -3.60 -11.16
CA LEU A 40 -7.47 -3.65 -10.14
C LEU A 40 -7.71 -4.77 -9.12
N LEU A 41 -8.97 -4.94 -8.71
CA LEU A 41 -9.40 -5.88 -7.68
C LEU A 41 -9.62 -7.31 -8.20
N ARG A 42 -9.43 -7.57 -9.50
CA ARG A 42 -9.35 -8.94 -10.03
C ARG A 42 -8.13 -9.70 -9.54
N LYS A 43 -7.03 -9.00 -9.25
CA LYS A 43 -5.78 -9.60 -8.75
C LYS A 43 -5.32 -8.83 -7.50
N PRO A 44 -6.02 -9.01 -6.36
CA PRO A 44 -5.76 -8.25 -5.14
C PRO A 44 -4.33 -8.45 -4.64
N ASP A 45 -3.74 -9.64 -4.79
CA ASP A 45 -2.38 -9.93 -4.33
C ASP A 45 -1.33 -9.00 -4.94
N ARG A 46 -1.51 -8.63 -6.22
CA ARG A 46 -0.61 -7.70 -6.91
C ARG A 46 -0.75 -6.29 -6.37
N LEU A 47 -1.96 -5.89 -6.01
CA LEU A 47 -2.23 -4.57 -5.45
C LEU A 47 -1.72 -4.47 -4.01
N ILE A 48 -1.95 -5.49 -3.20
CA ILE A 48 -1.44 -5.61 -1.83
C ILE A 48 0.10 -5.58 -1.86
N SER A 49 0.72 -6.40 -2.72
CA SER A 49 2.17 -6.41 -2.87
C SER A 49 2.72 -5.05 -3.28
N LEU A 50 2.08 -4.37 -4.23
CA LEU A 50 2.46 -3.03 -4.68
C LEU A 50 2.43 -2.02 -3.53
N VAL A 51 1.32 -1.97 -2.80
CA VAL A 51 1.12 -1.03 -1.70
C VAL A 51 2.12 -1.30 -0.58
N LEU A 52 2.32 -2.58 -0.25
CA LEU A 52 3.26 -3.01 0.78
C LEU A 52 4.70 -2.61 0.45
N ILE A 53 5.14 -2.81 -0.80
CA ILE A 53 6.46 -2.36 -1.27
C ILE A 53 6.58 -0.84 -1.15
N GLY A 54 5.59 -0.10 -1.66
CA GLY A 54 5.60 1.36 -1.64
C GLY A 54 5.66 1.93 -0.22
N ASN A 55 4.82 1.43 0.67
CA ASN A 55 4.77 1.87 2.07
C ASN A 55 6.08 1.53 2.80
N ASN A 56 6.58 0.30 2.66
CA ASN A 56 7.82 -0.11 3.31
C ASN A 56 9.02 0.67 2.80
N LEU A 57 9.14 0.87 1.48
CA LEU A 57 10.23 1.66 0.92
C LEU A 57 10.23 3.09 1.47
N VAL A 58 9.06 3.74 1.48
CA VAL A 58 8.92 5.10 2.01
C VAL A 58 9.24 5.15 3.51
N ASN A 59 8.80 4.18 4.29
CA ASN A 59 9.05 4.13 5.74
C ASN A 59 10.54 3.86 6.04
N ILE A 60 11.19 2.95 5.30
CA ILE A 60 12.63 2.68 5.44
C ILE A 60 13.44 3.92 5.07
N LEU A 61 13.11 4.58 3.96
CA LEU A 61 13.78 5.83 3.56
C LEU A 61 13.57 6.94 4.58
N ALA A 62 12.36 7.09 5.13
CA ALA A 62 12.06 8.06 6.17
C ALA A 62 12.86 7.78 7.45
N SER A 63 12.94 6.51 7.86
CA SER A 63 13.72 6.09 9.02
C SER A 63 15.22 6.35 8.81
N ALA A 64 15.78 5.95 7.67
CA ALA A 64 17.19 6.17 7.35
C ALA A 64 17.56 7.67 7.32
N LEU A 65 16.75 8.50 6.67
CA LEU A 65 16.95 9.95 6.65
C LEU A 65 16.76 10.56 8.04
N GLY A 66 15.76 10.11 8.79
CA GLY A 66 15.50 10.53 10.16
C GLY A 66 16.69 10.25 11.08
N THR A 67 17.31 9.07 10.96
CA THR A 67 18.51 8.71 11.70
C THR A 67 19.69 9.61 11.34
N ILE A 68 19.94 9.86 10.05
CA ILE A 68 21.03 10.74 9.59
C ILE A 68 20.85 12.17 10.13
N VAL A 69 19.63 12.70 10.06
CA VAL A 69 19.31 14.04 10.56
C VAL A 69 19.40 14.10 12.07
N GLY A 70 18.86 13.11 12.79
CA GLY A 70 18.92 13.01 14.25
C GLY A 70 20.35 12.95 14.78
N MET A 71 21.20 12.14 14.14
CA MET A 71 22.62 12.05 14.46
C MET A 71 23.33 13.40 14.30
N ARG A 72 23.04 14.13 13.22
CA ARG A 72 23.69 15.42 12.93
C ARG A 72 23.26 16.56 13.85
N LEU A 73 22.04 16.52 14.38
CA LEU A 73 21.51 17.60 15.21
C LEU A 73 21.91 17.46 16.69
N TYR A 74 21.81 16.25 17.26
CA TYR A 74 21.97 16.05 18.71
C TYR A 74 22.64 14.71 19.09
N GLY A 75 23.37 14.06 18.16
CA GLY A 75 24.01 12.77 18.41
C GLY A 75 23.00 11.68 18.80
N ASP A 76 23.39 10.78 19.70
CA ASP A 76 22.57 9.61 20.07
C ASP A 76 21.21 9.98 20.72
N ALA A 77 21.18 11.02 21.54
CA ALA A 77 19.93 11.52 22.15
C ALA A 77 19.00 12.13 21.09
N GLY A 78 19.56 12.79 20.08
CA GLY A 78 18.85 13.30 18.91
C GLY A 78 18.18 12.21 18.10
N VAL A 79 18.89 11.10 17.88
CA VAL A 79 18.33 9.94 17.19
C VAL A 79 17.16 9.34 17.96
N ALA A 80 17.28 9.16 19.28
CA ALA A 80 16.21 8.58 20.09
C ALA A 80 14.92 9.43 20.03
N ILE A 81 15.05 10.75 20.21
CA ILE A 81 13.91 11.68 20.17
C ILE A 81 13.33 11.75 18.76
N ALA A 82 14.17 11.91 17.73
CA ALA A 82 13.73 11.97 16.34
C ALA A 82 13.01 10.67 15.92
N THR A 83 13.52 9.51 16.34
CA THR A 83 12.92 8.21 16.05
C THR A 83 11.54 8.08 16.72
N GLY A 84 11.42 8.45 18.00
CA GLY A 84 10.15 8.42 18.72
C GLY A 84 9.09 9.32 18.10
N VAL A 85 9.44 10.58 17.83
CA VAL A 85 8.53 11.55 17.21
C VAL A 85 8.15 11.13 15.79
N LEU A 86 9.12 10.74 14.97
CA LEU A 86 8.86 10.29 13.59
C LEU A 86 7.95 9.06 13.58
N THR A 87 8.17 8.11 14.49
CA THR A 87 7.35 6.89 14.59
C THR A 87 5.91 7.23 14.94
N PHE A 88 5.70 8.11 15.95
CA PHE A 88 4.35 8.55 16.31
C PHE A 88 3.65 9.26 15.15
N VAL A 89 4.33 10.19 14.48
CA VAL A 89 3.77 10.94 13.35
C VAL A 89 3.43 10.01 12.18
N VAL A 90 4.31 9.07 11.84
CA VAL A 90 4.06 8.09 10.76
C VAL A 90 2.90 7.17 11.14
N LEU A 91 2.89 6.60 12.35
CA LEU A 91 1.81 5.71 12.78
C LEU A 91 0.45 6.42 12.76
N VAL A 92 0.35 7.63 13.32
CA VAL A 92 -0.93 8.33 13.39
C VAL A 92 -1.35 8.83 12.02
N PHE A 93 -0.50 9.60 11.34
CA PHE A 93 -0.90 10.36 10.15
C PHE A 93 -0.66 9.64 8.83
N ALA A 94 0.29 8.71 8.75
CA ALA A 94 0.53 7.91 7.55
C ALA A 94 -0.12 6.53 7.59
N GLU A 95 -0.45 6.00 8.77
CA GLU A 95 -0.90 4.63 8.87
C GLU A 95 -2.33 4.50 9.41
N VAL A 96 -2.57 4.85 10.67
CA VAL A 96 -3.85 4.61 11.34
C VAL A 96 -4.94 5.52 10.77
N LEU A 97 -4.74 6.84 10.79
CA LEU A 97 -5.76 7.81 10.38
C LEU A 97 -6.21 7.62 8.91
N PRO A 98 -5.29 7.47 7.92
CA PRO A 98 -5.70 7.26 6.53
C PRO A 98 -6.45 5.94 6.32
N LYS A 99 -6.05 4.86 6.99
CA LYS A 99 -6.76 3.56 6.92
C LYS A 99 -8.17 3.70 7.48
N THR A 100 -8.33 4.35 8.63
CA THR A 100 -9.64 4.56 9.26
C THR A 100 -10.57 5.37 8.34
N ILE A 101 -10.09 6.48 7.77
CA ILE A 101 -10.89 7.30 6.84
C ILE A 101 -11.28 6.49 5.60
N ALA A 102 -10.34 5.72 5.05
CA ALA A 102 -10.60 4.91 3.87
C ALA A 102 -11.58 3.76 4.12
N ALA A 103 -11.57 3.18 5.33
CA ALA A 103 -12.56 2.19 5.73
C ALA A 103 -13.96 2.77 5.87
N LEU A 104 -14.07 4.03 6.33
CA LEU A 104 -15.35 4.74 6.45
C LEU A 104 -15.89 5.24 5.10
N TYR A 105 -15.01 5.64 4.18
CA TYR A 105 -15.38 6.19 2.86
C TYR A 105 -14.67 5.50 1.69
N PRO A 106 -14.87 4.18 1.50
CA PRO A 106 -14.10 3.38 0.55
C PRO A 106 -14.27 3.80 -0.91
N GLU A 107 -15.49 4.16 -1.33
CA GLU A 107 -15.73 4.63 -2.70
C GLU A 107 -15.02 5.96 -2.99
N LYS A 108 -15.06 6.90 -2.04
CA LYS A 108 -14.44 8.22 -2.17
C LYS A 108 -12.93 8.16 -2.23
N VAL A 109 -12.32 7.15 -1.62
CA VAL A 109 -10.87 6.93 -1.64
C VAL A 109 -10.47 6.06 -2.84
N ALA A 110 -11.08 4.89 -3.02
CA ALA A 110 -10.67 3.93 -4.04
C ALA A 110 -10.85 4.43 -5.49
N TYR A 111 -11.89 5.23 -5.75
CA TYR A 111 -12.22 5.66 -7.12
C TYR A 111 -11.22 6.66 -7.69
N PRO A 112 -10.88 7.77 -7.00
CA PRO A 112 -9.79 8.63 -7.44
C PRO A 112 -8.45 7.87 -7.40
N SER A 113 -8.22 7.04 -6.38
CA SER A 113 -6.95 6.33 -6.26
C SER A 113 -6.68 5.35 -7.41
N SER A 114 -7.73 4.82 -8.03
CA SER A 114 -7.62 3.96 -9.21
C SER A 114 -6.96 4.63 -10.41
N PHE A 115 -6.96 5.97 -10.48
CA PHE A 115 -6.27 6.71 -11.54
C PHE A 115 -4.76 6.63 -11.42
N LEU A 116 -4.23 6.74 -10.20
CA LEU A 116 -2.80 6.67 -9.94
C LEU A 116 -2.30 5.24 -9.80
N LEU A 117 -3.09 4.37 -9.15
CA LEU A 117 -2.68 2.99 -8.87
C LEU A 117 -2.68 2.10 -10.11
N ALA A 118 -3.53 2.37 -11.11
CA ALA A 118 -3.54 1.60 -12.36
C ALA A 118 -2.22 1.66 -13.16
N PRO A 119 -1.68 2.84 -13.52
CA PRO A 119 -0.39 2.91 -14.21
C PRO A 119 0.76 2.43 -13.32
N LEU A 120 0.71 2.73 -12.02
CA LEU A 120 1.75 2.29 -11.10
C LEU A 120 1.81 0.76 -10.96
N GLN A 121 0.66 0.08 -10.96
CA GLN A 121 0.61 -1.38 -10.94
C GLN A 121 1.31 -1.98 -12.16
N ILE A 122 1.19 -1.36 -13.33
CA ILE A 122 1.88 -1.81 -14.55
C ILE A 122 3.38 -1.62 -14.41
N LEU A 123 3.82 -0.44 -13.95
CA LEU A 123 5.24 -0.11 -13.76
C LEU A 123 5.93 -1.06 -12.76
N MET A 124 5.23 -1.41 -11.69
CA MET A 124 5.75 -2.24 -10.59
C MET A 124 5.52 -3.73 -10.79
N MET A 125 4.83 -4.15 -11.85
CA MET A 125 4.64 -5.57 -12.18
C MET A 125 5.93 -6.41 -12.19
N PRO A 126 7.07 -5.97 -12.79
CA PRO A 126 8.29 -6.78 -12.77
C PRO A 126 8.78 -7.05 -11.34
N LEU A 127 8.72 -6.04 -10.47
CA LEU A 127 9.12 -6.17 -9.07
C LEU A 127 8.16 -7.08 -8.28
N VAL A 128 6.85 -6.91 -8.48
CA VAL A 128 5.83 -7.77 -7.87
C VAL A 128 5.97 -9.22 -8.34
N TRP A 129 6.30 -9.45 -9.62
CA TRP A 129 6.54 -10.79 -10.14
C TRP A 129 7.77 -11.43 -9.50
N LEU A 130 8.87 -10.68 -9.38
CA LEU A 130 10.10 -11.13 -8.74
C LEU A 130 9.85 -11.54 -7.28
N LEU A 131 9.18 -10.70 -6.49
CA LEU A 131 8.86 -11.02 -5.11
C LEU A 131 7.99 -12.26 -5.00
N ASN A 132 6.93 -12.36 -5.81
CA ASN A 132 6.09 -13.56 -5.83
C ASN A 132 6.85 -14.82 -6.26
N ALA A 133 7.85 -14.69 -7.14
CA ALA A 133 8.70 -15.82 -7.52
C ALA A 133 9.55 -16.29 -6.33
N ILE A 134 10.14 -15.35 -5.58
CA ILE A 134 10.91 -15.65 -4.36
C ILE A 134 10.00 -16.29 -3.31
N THR A 135 8.82 -15.73 -3.05
CA THR A 135 7.86 -16.31 -2.09
C THR A 135 7.46 -17.71 -2.49
N ARG A 136 7.16 -17.96 -3.78
CA ARG A 136 6.85 -19.30 -4.29
C ARG A 136 8.00 -20.29 -4.12
N MET A 137 9.23 -19.86 -4.36
CA MET A 137 10.42 -20.68 -4.15
C MET A 137 10.55 -21.07 -2.67
N LEU A 138 10.43 -20.11 -1.76
CA LEU A 138 10.51 -20.36 -0.31
C LEU A 138 9.38 -21.30 0.15
N MET A 139 8.15 -21.08 -0.30
CA MET A 139 7.02 -21.95 0.05
C MET A 139 7.21 -23.38 -0.46
N ARG A 140 7.76 -23.56 -1.67
CA ARG A 140 8.12 -24.88 -2.19
C ARG A 140 9.20 -25.56 -1.35
N MET A 141 10.21 -24.81 -0.90
CA MET A 141 11.24 -25.33 0.00
C MET A 141 10.68 -25.76 1.36
N MET A 142 9.63 -25.07 1.84
CA MET A 142 8.92 -25.42 3.08
C MET A 142 7.85 -26.53 2.88
N GLY A 143 7.70 -27.09 1.68
CA GLY A 143 6.71 -28.13 1.39
C GLY A 143 5.26 -27.63 1.27
N ILE A 144 5.05 -26.31 1.24
CA ILE A 144 3.73 -25.70 1.12
C ILE A 144 3.36 -25.62 -0.36
N LYS A 145 2.46 -26.50 -0.81
CA LYS A 145 1.88 -26.44 -2.15
C LYS A 145 0.95 -25.23 -2.25
N THR A 146 1.36 -24.22 -3.00
CA THR A 146 0.55 -23.03 -3.24
C THR A 146 -0.20 -23.13 -4.55
N ASP A 147 -1.45 -23.60 -4.46
CA ASP A 147 -2.48 -23.38 -5.48
C ASP A 147 -3.08 -21.98 -5.27
N ILE A 148 -2.26 -20.93 -5.40
CA ILE A 148 -2.78 -19.55 -5.44
C ILE A 148 -2.87 -19.14 -6.91
N VAL A 149 -4.08 -19.37 -7.41
CA VAL A 149 -4.72 -19.12 -8.71
C VAL A 149 -4.08 -18.01 -9.55
N GLY A 150 -3.92 -18.31 -10.85
CA GLY A 150 -3.38 -17.44 -11.90
C GLY A 150 -4.20 -16.20 -12.24
#